data_AF-A0A7J8R4W0-F1
#
_entry.id   AF-A0A7J8R4W0-F1
#
_cell.length_a   1.000
_cell.length_b   1.000
_cell.length_c   1.000
_cell.angle_alpha   90.00
_cell.angle_beta   90.00
_cell.angle_gamma   90.00
#
_symmetry.space_group_name_H-M   'P 1'
#
loop_
_entity.id
_entity.type
_entity.pdbx_description
1 polymer ?
#
loop_
_entity_poly.entity_id
_entity_poly.type
_entity_poly.pdbx_seq_one_letter_code
_entity_poly.pdbx_strand_id
1 'polypeptide(L)'
;ERFTKIDDENRVKETEVLEGGYRDLGFDVVRIRLEIVEKDSKSCMVRSTIEYEGNEKLADVVSYVNVKPLEMMAEIIGKHLCQNKSTP
;
A
#
# COMPACT_ATOMS: atom_id res chain seq x y z
N GLU A 1 -2.82 10.28 7.30
CA GLU A 1 -2.35 8.91 7.60
C GLU A 1 -1.31 8.94 8.72
N ARG A 2 -1.07 7.82 9.41
CA ARG A 2 -0.06 7.70 10.48
C ARG A 2 0.79 6.46 10.24
N PHE A 3 2.12 6.61 10.22
CA PHE A 3 3.03 5.47 10.17
C PHE A 3 2.98 4.68 11.48
N THR A 4 2.71 3.39 11.38
CA THR A 4 2.68 2.45 12.52
C THR A 4 3.92 1.57 12.56
N LYS A 5 4.58 1.37 11.41
CA LYS A 5 5.86 0.65 11.30
C LYS A 5 6.69 1.19 10.13
N ILE A 6 7.97 1.48 10.39
CA ILE A 6 9.02 1.66 9.37
C ILE A 6 10.13 0.67 9.72
N ASP A 7 10.44 -0.24 8.81
CA ASP A 7 11.43 -1.29 8.99
C ASP A 7 12.32 -1.34 7.75
N ASP A 8 13.43 -0.61 7.84
CA ASP A 8 14.35 -0.41 6.72
C ASP A 8 15.11 -1.70 6.37
N GLU A 9 15.38 -2.55 7.37
CA GLU A 9 16.06 -3.83 7.19
C GLU A 9 15.22 -4.77 6.31
N ASN A 10 13.94 -4.93 6.65
CA ASN A 10 13.03 -5.78 5.89
C ASN A 10 12.32 -5.05 4.74
N ARG A 11 12.58 -3.75 4.57
CA ARG A 11 11.96 -2.86 3.56
C ARG A 11 10.42 -2.89 3.65
N VAL A 12 9.89 -2.77 4.86
CA VAL A 12 8.46 -2.77 5.16
C VAL A 12 8.04 -1.42 5.71
N LYS A 13 6.96 -0.89 5.13
CA LYS A 13 6.23 0.29 5.63
C LYS A 13 4.80 -0.10 5.96
N GLU A 14 4.31 0.35 7.10
CA GLU A 14 2.91 0.24 7.49
C GLU A 14 2.35 1.60 7.90
N THR A 15 1.13 1.88 7.45
CA THR A 15 0.41 3.12 7.76
C THR A 15 -1.04 2.83 8.07
N GLU A 16 -1.62 3.61 8.96
CA GLU A 16 -3.05 3.59 9.27
C GLU A 16 -3.73 4.85 8.72
N VAL A 17 -4.90 4.67 8.12
CA VAL A 17 -5.76 5.76 7.67
C VAL A 17 -6.49 6.32 8.90
N LEU A 18 -6.27 7.60 9.20
CA LEU A 18 -6.87 8.27 10.37
C LEU A 18 -8.15 9.03 10.04
N GLU A 19 -8.21 9.65 8.86
CA GLU A 19 -9.32 10.53 8.43
C GLU A 19 -9.50 10.39 6.92
N GLY A 20 -10.72 10.63 6.43
CA GLY A 20 -11.02 10.60 5.01
C GLY A 20 -11.15 9.18 4.42
N GLY A 21 -11.59 9.10 3.17
CA GLY A 21 -11.55 7.85 2.39
C GLY A 21 -12.29 6.71 3.08
N TYR A 22 -11.59 5.62 3.40
CA TYR A 22 -12.20 4.48 4.09
C TYR A 22 -12.72 4.82 5.49
N ARG A 23 -12.14 5.79 6.20
CA ARG A 23 -12.67 6.24 7.50
C ARG A 23 -14.06 6.84 7.36
N ASP A 24 -14.28 7.65 6.31
CA ASP A 24 -15.58 8.26 6.03
C ASP A 24 -16.62 7.24 5.53
N LEU A 25 -16.15 6.10 5.00
CA LEU A 25 -16.99 4.95 4.63
C LEU A 25 -17.39 4.08 5.84
N GLY A 26 -16.94 4.42 7.04
CA GLY A 26 -17.35 3.75 8.28
C GLY A 26 -16.44 2.61 8.76
N PHE A 27 -15.22 2.49 8.21
CA PHE A 27 -14.24 1.51 8.67
C PHE A 27 -13.58 1.96 9.99
N ASP A 28 -13.43 1.04 10.94
CA ASP A 28 -12.89 1.29 12.29
C ASP A 28 -11.36 1.26 12.33
N VAL A 29 -10.74 0.50 11.43
CA VAL A 29 -9.29 0.49 11.20
C VAL A 29 -9.08 0.22 9.73
N VAL A 30 -8.19 0.96 9.08
CA VAL A 30 -7.64 0.58 7.77
C VAL A 30 -6.14 0.75 7.81
N ARG A 31 -5.44 -0.36 7.61
CA ARG A 31 -3.99 -0.45 7.61
C ARG A 31 -3.51 -0.82 6.23
N ILE A 32 -2.60 -0.04 5.69
CA ILE A 32 -1.94 -0.30 4.42
C ILE A 32 -0.50 -0.69 4.72
N ARG A 33 -0.11 -1.88 4.26
CA ARG A 33 1.27 -2.37 4.32
C ARG A 33 1.85 -2.46 2.91
N LEU A 34 3.04 -1.90 2.75
CA LEU A 34 3.85 -1.99 1.54
C LEU A 34 5.18 -2.65 1.89
N GLU A 35 5.57 -3.64 1.11
CA GLU A 35 6.79 -4.42 1.31
C GLU A 35 7.53 -4.56 -0.02
N ILE A 36 8.83 -4.25 -0.02
CA ILE A 36 9.70 -4.47 -1.18
C ILE A 36 10.35 -5.83 -1.03
N VAL A 37 9.88 -6.79 -1.82
CA VAL A 37 10.42 -8.15 -1.87
C VAL A 37 11.44 -8.22 -2.99
N GLU A 38 12.69 -8.53 -2.65
CA GLU A 38 13.73 -8.77 -3.64
C GLU A 38 13.41 -10.00 -4.49
N LYS A 39 13.63 -9.90 -5.80
CA LYS A 39 13.50 -11.03 -6.72
C LYS A 39 14.86 -11.43 -7.27
N ASP A 40 15.56 -10.47 -7.86
CA ASP A 40 16.92 -10.63 -8.37
C ASP A 40 17.68 -9.30 -8.27
N SER A 41 18.97 -9.30 -8.65
CA SER A 41 19.84 -8.12 -8.57
C SER A 41 19.35 -6.86 -9.31
N LYS A 42 18.37 -6.98 -10.20
CA LYS A 42 17.85 -5.88 -11.04
C LYS A 42 16.35 -5.69 -10.91
N SER A 43 15.65 -6.51 -10.14
CA SER A 43 14.19 -6.49 -10.05
C SER A 43 13.69 -6.74 -8.63
N CYS A 44 12.52 -6.18 -8.34
CA CYS A 44 11.81 -6.39 -7.10
C CYS A 44 10.32 -6.58 -7.36
N MET A 45 9.60 -7.01 -6.33
CA MET A 45 8.16 -7.03 -6.27
C MET A 45 7.71 -6.12 -5.14
N VAL A 46 6.79 -5.21 -5.44
CA VAL A 46 6.09 -4.43 -4.42
C VAL A 46 4.87 -5.22 -4.00
N ARG A 47 4.87 -5.76 -2.78
CA ARG A 47 3.70 -6.40 -2.18
C ARG A 47 2.88 -5.35 -1.45
N SER A 48 1.60 -5.27 -1.80
CA SER A 48 0.63 -4.38 -1.17
C SER A 48 -0.41 -5.21 -0.43
N THR A 49 -0.70 -4.83 0.81
CA THR A 49 -1.72 -5.45 1.64
C THR A 49 -2.57 -4.35 2.27
N ILE A 50 -3.88 -4.53 2.25
CA ILE A 50 -4.81 -3.67 2.99
C ILE A 50 -5.55 -4.57 3.98
N GLU A 51 -5.38 -4.27 5.25
CA GLU A 51 -6.14 -4.86 6.35
C GLU A 51 -7.17 -3.85 6.82
N TYR A 52 -8.36 -4.31 7.17
CA TYR A 52 -9.41 -3.43 7.65
C TYR A 52 -10.27 -4.11 8.72
N GLU A 53 -10.85 -3.29 9.59
CA GLU A 53 -11.81 -3.69 10.61
C GLU A 53 -13.07 -2.85 10.47
N GLY A 54 -14.22 -3.47 10.75
CA GLY A 54 -15.49 -2.78 10.82
C GLY A 54 -16.66 -3.75 10.96
N ASN A 55 -17.89 -3.23 10.94
CA ASN A 55 -19.10 -4.02 11.22
C ASN A 55 -19.85 -4.45 9.95
N GLU A 56 -20.92 -5.25 10.13
CA GLU A 56 -21.73 -5.81 9.04
C GLU A 56 -22.35 -4.77 8.09
N LYS A 57 -22.49 -3.51 8.52
CA LYS A 57 -23.01 -2.42 7.69
C LYS A 57 -22.07 -2.03 6.54
N LEU A 58 -20.85 -2.56 6.53
CA LEU A 58 -19.87 -2.31 5.48
C LEU A 58 -20.02 -3.21 4.25
N ALA A 59 -20.99 -4.14 4.23
CA ALA A 59 -21.18 -5.10 3.13
C ALA A 59 -21.24 -4.44 1.74
N ASP A 60 -21.84 -3.26 1.64
CA ASP A 60 -21.99 -2.54 0.36
C ASP A 60 -20.71 -1.82 -0.09
N VAL A 61 -19.81 -1.48 0.85
CA VAL A 61 -18.60 -0.68 0.60
C VAL A 61 -17.31 -1.49 0.70
N VAL A 62 -17.36 -2.72 1.22
CA VAL A 62 -16.18 -3.58 1.41
C VAL A 62 -15.46 -3.88 0.10
N SER A 63 -16.22 -3.96 -1.01
CA SER A 63 -15.67 -4.16 -2.35
C SER A 63 -14.77 -3.01 -2.83
N TYR A 64 -14.88 -1.83 -2.23
CA TYR A 64 -14.02 -0.67 -2.52
C TYR A 64 -12.63 -0.80 -1.91
N VAL A 65 -12.45 -1.66 -0.91
CA VAL A 65 -11.14 -1.93 -0.31
C VAL A 65 -10.41 -2.93 -1.20
N ASN A 66 -9.53 -2.42 -2.07
CA ASN A 66 -8.74 -3.25 -2.96
C ASN A 66 -7.37 -2.62 -3.22
N VAL A 67 -6.41 -3.45 -3.63
CA VAL A 67 -5.01 -3.06 -3.84
C VAL A 67 -4.74 -2.48 -5.24
N LYS A 68 -5.74 -2.39 -6.12
CA LYS A 68 -5.53 -1.95 -7.53
C LYS A 68 -4.92 -0.55 -7.64
N PRO A 69 -5.34 0.45 -6.85
CA PRO A 69 -4.66 1.76 -6.84
C PRO A 69 -3.18 1.66 -6.46
N LEU A 70 -2.83 0.80 -5.51
CA LEU A 70 -1.45 0.60 -5.05
C LEU A 70 -0.61 -0.09 -6.13
N GLU A 71 -1.18 -1.08 -6.82
CA GLU A 71 -0.58 -1.76 -7.98
C GLU A 71 -0.28 -0.77 -9.11
N MET A 72 -1.26 0.07 -9.49
CA MET A 72 -1.07 1.09 -10.52
C MET A 72 0.04 2.09 -10.15
N MET A 73 0.06 2.55 -8.89
CA MET A 73 1.12 3.43 -8.41
C MET A 73 2.49 2.76 -8.48
N ALA A 74 2.61 1.51 -8.03
CA ALA A 74 3.86 0.75 -8.10
C ALA A 74 4.37 0.59 -9.54
N GLU A 75 3.47 0.34 -10.50
CA GLU A 75 3.84 0.26 -11.92
C GLU A 75 4.34 1.60 -12.48
N ILE A 76 3.62 2.69 -12.20
CA ILE A 76 3.98 4.02 -12.69
C ILE A 76 5.32 4.46 -12.12
N ILE A 77 5.51 4.30 -10.80
CA ILE A 77 6.76 4.63 -10.12
C ILE A 77 7.90 3.75 -10.65
N GLY A 78 7.67 2.44 -10.78
CA GLY A 78 8.67 1.52 -11.31
C GLY A 78 9.11 1.88 -12.73
N LYS A 79 8.17 2.25 -13.61
CA LYS A 79 8.47 2.74 -14.98
C LYS A 79 9.30 4.02 -14.93
N HIS A 80 8.88 5.00 -14.12
CA HIS A 80 9.58 6.28 -13.97
C HIS A 80 11.03 6.09 -13.49
N LEU A 81 11.23 5.32 -12.43
CA LEU A 81 12.57 5.04 -11.87
C LEU A 81 13.44 4.24 -12.85
N CYS A 82 12.85 3.34 -13.64
CA CYS A 82 13.60 2.60 -14.65
C CYS A 82 14.00 3.44 -15.87
N GLN A 83 13.16 4.39 -16.27
CA GLN A 83 13.42 5.30 -17.40
C GLN A 83 14.38 6.43 -17.03
N ASN A 84 14.27 6.94 -15.80
CA ASN A 84 15.10 8.04 -15.30
C ASN A 84 16.34 7.55 -14.55
N LYS A 85 16.86 6.37 -14.90
CA LYS A 85 18.18 5.95 -14.44
C LYS A 85 19.18 6.98 -14.96
N SER A 86 19.55 7.93 -14.11
CA SER A 86 20.70 8.80 -14.32
C SER A 86 21.86 7.90 -14.69
N THR A 87 22.44 8.12 -15.87
CA THR A 87 23.72 7.51 -16.25
C THR A 87 24.70 7.75 -15.09
N PRO A 88 25.41 6.72 -14.60
CA PRO A 88 26.26 6.84 -13.42
C PRO A 88 27.27 7.97 -13.53
#